data_AF-A0A956GTZ3-F1
#
_entry.id   AF-A0A956GTZ3-F1
#
_cell.length_a   1.000
_cell.length_b   1.000
_cell.length_c   1.000
_cell.angle_alpha   90.00
_cell.angle_beta   90.00
_cell.angle_gamma   90.00
#
_symmetry.space_group_name_H-M   'P 1'
#
loop_
_entity.id
_entity.type
_entity.pdbx_description
1 polymer ?
#
loop_
_entity_poly.entity_id
_entity_poly.type
_entity_poly.pdbx_seq_one_letter_code
_entity_poly.pdbx_strand_id
1 'polypeptide(L)'
;DAGARIVGDVGHREVLEARATWRLDRLVFDGAELRVASLAQQRARARAALAAQVTALYYRRRAAQLEALWHPPDTVEAQVQQELALEELTAQLDELTGGWWSARDP
;
A
#
# COMPACT_ATOMS: atom_id res chain seq x y z
N ASP A 1 42.59 50.41 74.73
CA ASP A 1 41.46 50.72 73.84
C ASP A 1 41.92 50.51 72.39
N ALA A 2 40.98 50.22 71.50
CA ALA A 2 41.12 49.95 70.06
C ALA A 2 41.51 48.51 69.64
N GLY A 3 40.53 47.60 69.73
CA GLY A 3 40.50 46.39 68.91
C GLY A 3 40.05 46.72 67.48
N ALA A 4 40.93 46.52 66.50
CA ALA A 4 40.60 46.70 65.09
C ALA A 4 39.59 45.64 64.65
N ARG A 5 38.33 46.04 64.52
CA ARG A 5 37.29 45.23 63.88
C ARG A 5 37.55 45.18 62.39
N ILE A 6 37.95 44.02 61.88
CA ILE A 6 37.83 43.73 60.45
C ILE A 6 36.34 43.59 60.16
N VAL A 7 35.75 44.65 59.62
CA VAL A 7 34.40 44.62 59.05
C VAL A 7 34.55 43.99 57.68
N GLY A 8 34.38 42.67 57.62
CA GLY A 8 34.23 41.96 56.37
C GLY A 8 32.85 42.24 55.81
N ASP A 9 32.79 42.91 54.66
CA ASP A 9 31.58 43.03 53.86
C ASP A 9 31.23 41.63 53.32
N VAL A 10 30.25 40.98 53.93
CA VAL A 10 29.72 39.71 53.45
C VAL A 10 28.74 40.05 52.33
N GLY A 11 29.29 40.25 51.14
CA GLY A 11 28.49 40.45 49.94
C GLY A 11 27.51 39.30 49.77
N HIS A 12 26.21 39.57 49.93
CA HIS A 12 25.15 38.64 49.62
C HIS A 12 25.18 38.36 48.12
N ARG A 13 25.76 37.22 47.73
CA ARG A 13 25.71 36.73 46.36
C ARG A 13 24.52 35.78 46.24
N GLU A 14 23.41 36.31 45.73
CA GLU A 14 22.27 35.48 45.34
C GLU A 14 22.65 34.67 44.10
N VAL A 15 22.67 33.34 44.25
CA VAL A 15 22.89 32.40 43.14
C VAL A 15 21.55 31.81 42.79
N LEU A 16 21.02 32.22 41.65
CA LEU A 16 19.78 31.67 41.09
C LEU A 16 20.16 30.57 40.09
N GLU A 17 19.79 29.34 40.40
CA GLU A 17 19.90 28.22 39.48
C GLU A 17 18.54 27.95 38.85
N ALA A 18 18.48 28.05 37.53
CA ALA A 18 17.32 27.64 36.75
C ALA A 18 17.69 26.37 35.97
N ARG A 19 16.92 25.30 36.17
CA ARG A 19 17.08 24.06 35.43
C ARG A 19 15.87 23.86 34.53
N ALA A 20 16.12 23.73 33.24
CA ALA A 20 15.11 23.34 32.28
C ALA A 20 15.43 21.94 31.74
N THR A 21 14.38 21.13 31.57
CA THR A 21 14.47 19.77 31.03
C THR A 21 13.60 19.72 29.78
N TRP A 22 14.21 19.47 28.63
CA TRP A 22 13.50 19.33 27.37
C TRP A 22 13.39 17.87 26.98
N ARG A 23 12.20 17.46 26.56
CA ARG A 23 11.94 16.16 25.98
C ARG A 23 11.91 16.30 24.46
N LEU A 24 13.00 15.86 23.82
CA LEU A 24 13.19 15.91 22.36
C LEU A 24 12.94 14.55 21.69
N ASP A 25 12.31 13.61 22.42
CA ASP A 25 12.05 12.22 22.02
C ASP A 25 11.14 12.08 20.79
N ARG A 26 10.44 13.15 20.39
CA ARG A 26 9.58 13.19 19.20
C ARG A 26 10.00 14.21 18.14
N LEU A 27 11.15 14.87 18.32
CA LEU A 27 11.64 15.86 17.35
C LEU A 27 12.42 15.22 16.19
N VAL A 28 12.82 13.97 16.33
CA VAL A 28 13.53 13.22 15.28
C VAL A 28 12.51 12.55 14.38
N PHE A 29 12.17 13.21 13.29
CA PHE A 29 11.45 12.60 12.19
C PHE A 29 12.28 11.47 11.58
N ASP A 30 11.79 10.24 11.66
CA ASP A 30 12.43 9.11 10.97
C ASP A 30 11.90 9.01 9.54
N GLY A 31 12.77 9.22 8.55
CA GLY A 31 12.43 9.03 7.14
C GLY A 31 11.94 7.61 6.80
N ALA A 32 12.16 6.62 7.69
CA ALA A 32 11.54 5.31 7.58
C ALA A 32 10.00 5.37 7.60
N GLU A 33 9.38 6.27 8.35
CA GLU A 33 7.91 6.39 8.42
C GLU A 33 7.31 6.78 7.06
N LEU A 34 7.94 7.74 6.36
CA LEU A 34 7.53 8.12 5.00
C LEU A 34 7.69 6.97 4.00
N ARG A 35 8.79 6.22 4.10
CA ARG A 35 9.03 5.07 3.22
C ARG A 35 7.97 3.99 3.43
N VAL A 36 7.63 3.69 4.68
CA VAL A 36 6.58 2.72 5.01
C VAL A 36 5.22 3.18 4.46
N ALA A 37 4.86 4.46 4.66
CA ALA A 37 3.62 5.01 4.13
C ALA A 37 3.57 4.96 2.58
N SER A 38 4.68 5.29 1.92
CA SER A 38 4.78 5.21 0.45
C SER A 38 4.64 3.78 -0.05
N LEU A 39 5.32 2.82 0.56
CA LEU A 39 5.21 1.40 0.20
C LEU A 39 3.79 0.86 0.42
N ALA A 40 3.10 1.27 1.49
CA ALA A 40 1.72 0.92 1.73
C ALA A 40 0.79 1.46 0.62
N GLN A 41 0.98 2.72 0.21
CA GLN A 41 0.22 3.32 -0.88
C GLN A 41 0.49 2.62 -2.22
N GLN A 42 1.75 2.30 -2.53
CA GLN A 42 2.12 1.56 -3.73
C GLN A 42 1.46 0.17 -3.78
N ARG A 43 1.47 -0.56 -2.66
CA ARG A 43 0.77 -1.86 -2.54
C ARG A 43 -0.73 -1.73 -2.74
N ALA A 44 -1.36 -0.70 -2.17
CA ALA A 44 -2.80 -0.46 -2.35
C ALA A 44 -3.14 -0.19 -3.84
N ARG A 45 -2.32 0.62 -4.52
CA ARG A 45 -2.49 0.88 -5.96
C ARG A 45 -2.30 -0.37 -6.81
N ALA A 46 -1.25 -1.16 -6.55
CA ALA A 46 -1.02 -2.42 -7.25
C ALA A 46 -2.19 -3.40 -7.07
N ARG A 47 -2.75 -3.52 -5.86
CA ARG A 47 -3.94 -4.35 -5.61
C ARG A 47 -5.17 -3.85 -6.35
N ALA A 48 -5.41 -2.54 -6.34
CA ALA A 48 -6.54 -1.96 -7.07
C ALA A 48 -6.41 -2.16 -8.59
N ALA A 49 -5.20 -1.99 -9.14
CA ALA A 49 -4.92 -2.22 -10.55
C ALA A 49 -5.09 -3.69 -10.95
N LEU A 50 -4.62 -4.63 -10.12
CA LEU A 50 -4.84 -6.06 -10.34
C LEU A 50 -6.32 -6.41 -10.30
N ALA A 51 -7.06 -5.92 -9.29
CA ALA A 51 -8.50 -6.15 -9.17
C ALA A 51 -9.28 -5.62 -10.38
N ALA A 52 -8.92 -4.43 -10.88
CA ALA A 52 -9.52 -3.86 -12.08
C ALA A 52 -9.26 -4.72 -13.33
N GLN A 53 -8.03 -5.21 -13.51
CA GLN A 53 -7.66 -6.09 -14.62
C GLN A 53 -8.42 -7.42 -14.59
N VAL A 54 -8.45 -8.09 -13.43
CA VAL A 54 -9.20 -9.34 -13.25
C VAL A 54 -10.68 -9.12 -13.51
N THR A 55 -11.26 -8.02 -13.01
CA THR A 55 -12.67 -7.68 -13.24
C THR A 55 -12.97 -7.47 -14.72
N ALA A 56 -12.10 -6.73 -15.43
CA ALA A 56 -12.27 -6.49 -16.87
C ALA A 56 -12.20 -7.80 -17.68
N LEU A 57 -11.22 -8.65 -17.40
CA LEU A 57 -11.09 -9.95 -18.07
C LEU A 57 -12.28 -10.87 -17.76
N TYR A 58 -12.76 -10.89 -16.52
CA TYR A 58 -13.93 -11.66 -16.12
C TYR A 58 -15.17 -11.28 -16.93
N TYR A 59 -15.47 -9.98 -17.03
CA TYR A 59 -16.65 -9.54 -17.78
C TYR A 59 -16.47 -9.70 -19.29
N ARG A 60 -15.25 -9.59 -19.82
CA ARG A 60 -14.96 -9.95 -21.23
C ARG A 60 -15.24 -11.41 -21.51
N ARG A 61 -14.74 -12.33 -20.67
CA ARG A 61 -15.04 -13.78 -20.77
C ARG A 61 -16.54 -14.01 -20.69
N ARG A 62 -17.21 -13.39 -19.72
CA ARG A 62 -18.66 -13.55 -19.54
C ARG A 62 -19.47 -13.05 -20.74
N ALA A 63 -19.08 -11.93 -21.33
CA ALA A 63 -19.71 -11.41 -22.54
C ALA A 63 -19.53 -12.38 -23.71
N ALA A 64 -18.31 -12.89 -23.93
CA ALA A 64 -18.04 -13.88 -24.99
C ALA A 64 -18.85 -15.18 -24.80
N GLN A 65 -19.03 -15.64 -23.56
CA GLN A 65 -19.89 -16.81 -23.26
C GLN A 65 -21.36 -16.55 -23.57
N LEU A 66 -21.86 -15.34 -23.31
CA LEU A 66 -23.24 -14.97 -23.63
C LEU A 66 -23.44 -14.81 -25.14
N GLU A 67 -22.45 -14.22 -25.82
CA GLU A 67 -22.45 -14.12 -27.28
C GLU A 67 -22.52 -15.50 -27.93
N ALA A 68 -21.69 -16.43 -27.48
CA ALA A 68 -21.70 -17.83 -27.90
C ALA A 68 -23.07 -18.51 -27.73
N LEU A 69 -23.80 -18.16 -26.67
CA LEU A 69 -25.09 -18.74 -26.34
C LEU A 69 -26.23 -18.13 -27.16
N TRP A 70 -26.20 -16.83 -27.40
CA TRP A 70 -27.24 -16.11 -28.13
C TRP A 70 -27.04 -16.13 -29.64
N HIS A 71 -25.80 -16.22 -30.08
CA HIS A 71 -25.37 -16.20 -31.47
C HIS A 71 -24.43 -17.39 -31.73
N PRO A 72 -24.96 -18.63 -31.66
CA PRO A 72 -24.15 -19.81 -31.91
C PRO A 72 -23.58 -19.79 -33.34
N PRO A 73 -22.30 -20.14 -33.53
CA PRO A 73 -21.64 -20.10 -34.83
C PRO A 73 -22.20 -21.16 -35.79
N ASP A 74 -22.41 -20.75 -37.05
CA ASP A 74 -22.99 -21.62 -38.09
C ASP A 74 -21.97 -22.53 -38.79
N THR A 75 -20.67 -22.29 -38.56
CA THR A 75 -19.57 -23.06 -39.16
C THR A 75 -18.63 -23.61 -38.10
N VAL A 76 -18.02 -24.75 -38.41
CA VAL A 76 -17.00 -25.38 -37.54
C VAL A 76 -15.82 -24.43 -37.30
N GLU A 77 -15.39 -23.70 -38.33
CA GLU A 77 -14.31 -22.72 -38.18
C GLU A 77 -14.68 -21.61 -37.19
N ALA A 78 -15.87 -21.04 -37.30
CA ALA A 78 -16.34 -20.01 -36.37
C ALA A 78 -16.49 -20.56 -34.94
N GLN A 79 -16.92 -21.82 -34.80
CA GLN A 79 -16.99 -22.49 -33.51
C GLN A 79 -15.62 -22.63 -32.85
N VAL A 80 -14.62 -23.10 -33.58
CA VAL A 80 -13.25 -23.25 -33.08
C VAL A 80 -12.65 -21.90 -32.69
N GLN A 81 -12.85 -20.85 -33.52
CA GLN A 81 -12.34 -19.51 -33.21
C GLN A 81 -12.96 -18.93 -31.94
N GLN A 82 -14.26 -19.13 -31.76
CA GLN A 82 -14.97 -18.67 -30.57
C GLN A 82 -14.52 -19.41 -29.30
N GLU A 83 -14.27 -20.72 -29.41
CA GLU A 83 -13.77 -21.55 -28.31
C GLU A 83 -12.34 -21.13 -27.92
N LEU A 84 -11.44 -20.95 -28.89
CA LEU A 84 -10.09 -20.43 -28.65
C LEU A 84 -10.09 -19.05 -27.97
N ALA A 85 -11.01 -18.15 -28.36
CA ALA A 85 -11.13 -16.85 -27.71
C ALA A 85 -11.54 -16.97 -26.23
N LEU A 86 -12.41 -17.93 -25.90
CA LEU A 86 -12.80 -18.22 -24.52
C LEU A 86 -11.66 -18.85 -23.72
N GLU A 87 -10.91 -19.76 -24.32
CA GLU A 87 -9.71 -20.35 -23.73
C GLU A 87 -8.64 -19.28 -23.44
N GLU A 88 -8.39 -18.38 -24.38
CA GLU A 88 -7.42 -17.29 -24.23
C GLU A 88 -7.78 -16.37 -23.04
N LEU A 89 -9.05 -15.98 -22.93
CA LEU A 89 -9.54 -15.17 -21.81
C LEU A 89 -9.46 -15.91 -20.47
N THR A 90 -9.65 -17.23 -20.49
CA THR A 90 -9.54 -18.08 -19.30
C THR A 90 -8.07 -18.19 -18.86
N ALA A 91 -7.15 -18.40 -19.80
CA ALA A 91 -5.72 -18.43 -19.53
C ALA A 91 -5.19 -17.10 -18.96
N GLN A 92 -5.63 -15.96 -19.50
CA GLN A 92 -5.30 -14.63 -18.96
C GLN A 92 -5.82 -14.43 -17.53
N LEU A 93 -7.03 -14.92 -17.23
CA LEU A 93 -7.56 -14.88 -15.86
C LEU A 93 -6.75 -15.79 -14.92
N ASP A 94 -6.38 -16.97 -15.38
CA ASP A 94 -5.63 -17.93 -14.59
C ASP A 94 -4.19 -17.50 -14.30
N GLU A 95 -3.55 -16.78 -15.22
CA GLU A 95 -2.26 -16.13 -14.98
C GLU A 95 -2.34 -15.18 -13.76
N LEU A 96 -3.44 -14.43 -13.64
CA LEU A 96 -3.62 -13.45 -12.56
C LEU A 96 -4.20 -14.04 -11.27
N THR A 97 -4.84 -15.21 -11.35
CA THR A 97 -5.57 -15.82 -10.22
C THR A 97 -4.98 -17.14 -9.74
N GLY A 98 -3.89 -17.61 -10.36
CA GLY A 98 -3.20 -18.83 -9.96
C GLY A 98 -3.92 -20.11 -10.39
N GLY A 99 -4.54 -20.12 -11.56
CA GLY A 99 -5.23 -21.30 -12.11
C GLY A 99 -6.61 -21.59 -11.52
N TRP A 100 -7.22 -20.63 -10.82
CA TRP A 100 -8.50 -20.84 -10.13
C TRP A 100 -9.67 -21.15 -11.07
N TRP A 101 -9.69 -20.56 -12.26
CA TRP A 101 -10.79 -20.71 -13.21
C TRP A 101 -10.73 -22.07 -13.93
N SER A 102 -9.57 -22.44 -14.47
CA SER A 102 -9.36 -23.78 -15.05
C SER A 102 -9.58 -24.91 -14.05
N ALA A 103 -9.30 -24.69 -12.77
CA ALA A 103 -9.53 -25.71 -11.74
C ALA A 103 -11.03 -25.93 -11.40
N ARG A 104 -11.90 -24.94 -11.70
CA ARG A 104 -13.31 -24.95 -11.31
C ARG A 104 -14.25 -25.32 -12.47
N ASP A 105 -13.91 -24.95 -13.70
CA ASP A 105 -14.57 -25.34 -14.94
C ASP A 105 -13.56 -26.09 -15.83
N PRO A 106 -13.35 -27.41 -15.64
CA PRO A 106 -12.61 -28.22 -16.61
C PRO A 106 -13.41 -28.46 -17.91
#